data_AF-A0A4P5X674-F1
#
_entry.id   AF-A0A4P5X674-F1
#
_cell.length_a   1.000
_cell.length_b   1.000
_cell.length_c   1.000
_cell.angle_alpha   90.00
_cell.angle_beta   90.00
_cell.angle_gamma   90.00
#
_symmetry.space_group_name_H-M   'P 1'
#
loop_
_entity.id
_entity.type
_entity.pdbx_description
1 polymer ?
#
loop_
_entity_poly.entity_id
_entity_poly.type
_entity_poly.pdbx_seq_one_letter_code
_entity_poly.pdbx_strand_id
1 'polypeptide(L)'
;MRSSFSHRVHSALVLALLAGTTAHAQLAEPLAGRLEAQVFNPATNTWGNALTVAPASRIEFRFIVSYTGTNTNVFALGGITYQPTFSNIDNTAADGSIDQTLPWRNNGNQGNGIANNTSMLTASEGQTGSPLPSYGRVVFGGVAANSASQNTITTHRHGGDFATNNAPTGSWLRLAGSSVTSWPLATLSQAQATSTNLNNINRGIYANQQALQVPLSIPPNPFHVAGTQNLVIFRGALQLSDLSTARTIDLSSAAGTQQRIGAVNSPNDTRFMTWQINNFGTTTQVGVETLPATIQVIPAPTTTALIAGLLLTAARRRRTPQSHHSRTHTPEFQP
;
A
#
# COMPACT_ATOMS: atom_id res chain seq x y z
N MET A 1 -30.58 -78.96 -48.38
CA MET A 1 -31.21 -78.01 -47.44
C MET A 1 -30.46 -78.06 -46.11
N ARG A 2 -29.62 -77.07 -45.82
CA ARG A 2 -29.24 -76.63 -44.47
C ARG A 2 -28.52 -75.29 -44.60
N SER A 3 -28.89 -74.39 -43.71
CA SER A 3 -28.89 -72.94 -43.87
C SER A 3 -27.56 -72.28 -43.52
N SER A 4 -27.30 -71.20 -44.26
CA SER A 4 -26.42 -70.06 -43.95
C SER A 4 -26.44 -69.64 -42.47
N PHE A 5 -25.27 -69.34 -41.91
CA PHE A 5 -25.12 -68.35 -40.83
C PHE A 5 -23.90 -67.47 -41.11
N SER A 6 -24.19 -66.24 -41.55
CA SER A 6 -23.25 -65.14 -41.75
C SER A 6 -23.13 -64.37 -40.43
N HIS A 7 -21.97 -64.41 -39.78
CA HIS A 7 -21.66 -63.53 -38.66
C HIS A 7 -21.05 -62.22 -39.16
N ARG A 8 -21.89 -61.18 -39.21
CA ARG A 8 -21.45 -59.78 -39.35
C ARG A 8 -20.95 -59.27 -38.01
N VAL A 9 -19.62 -59.22 -37.84
CA VAL A 9 -18.99 -58.52 -36.73
C VAL A 9 -19.10 -57.01 -37.00
N HIS A 10 -19.99 -56.34 -36.27
CA HIS A 10 -20.09 -54.88 -36.27
C HIS A 10 -19.01 -54.35 -35.31
N SER A 11 -17.91 -53.83 -35.86
CA SER A 11 -16.92 -53.07 -35.10
C SER A 11 -17.51 -51.70 -34.75
N ALA A 12 -18.00 -51.57 -33.52
CA ALA A 12 -18.39 -50.29 -32.93
C ALA A 12 -17.12 -49.48 -32.63
N LEU A 13 -16.82 -48.49 -33.47
CA LEU A 13 -15.78 -47.49 -33.22
C LEU A 13 -16.32 -46.50 -32.17
N VAL A 14 -15.98 -46.72 -30.90
CA VAL A 14 -16.25 -45.77 -29.81
C VAL A 14 -15.24 -44.63 -29.92
N LEU A 15 -15.67 -43.51 -30.50
CA LEU A 15 -14.93 -42.26 -30.52
C LEU A 15 -14.98 -41.65 -29.10
N ALA A 16 -13.99 -41.98 -28.27
CA ALA A 16 -13.81 -41.35 -26.97
C ALA A 16 -13.37 -39.89 -27.20
N LEU A 17 -14.32 -38.96 -27.13
CA LEU A 17 -14.02 -37.54 -26.94
C LEU A 17 -13.34 -37.38 -25.58
N LEU A 18 -12.00 -37.36 -25.57
CA LEU A 18 -11.26 -36.77 -24.46
C LEU A 18 -11.53 -35.27 -24.48
N ALA A 19 -12.58 -34.86 -23.77
CA ALA A 19 -12.72 -33.50 -23.32
C ALA A 19 -11.54 -33.23 -22.35
N GLY A 20 -10.44 -32.71 -22.89
CA GLY A 20 -9.33 -32.22 -22.09
C GLY A 20 -9.83 -31.04 -21.27
N THR A 21 -10.28 -31.30 -20.04
CA THR A 21 -10.52 -30.25 -19.07
C THR A 21 -9.17 -29.62 -18.78
N THR A 22 -8.98 -28.39 -19.23
CA THR A 22 -7.84 -27.59 -18.81
C THR A 22 -7.96 -27.43 -17.30
N ALA A 23 -7.12 -28.13 -16.54
CA ALA A 23 -7.03 -27.97 -15.11
C ALA A 23 -6.55 -26.54 -14.82
N HIS A 24 -7.50 -25.63 -14.61
CA HIS A 24 -7.20 -24.28 -14.16
C HIS A 24 -6.72 -24.39 -12.71
N ALA A 25 -5.51 -23.90 -12.44
CA ALA A 25 -5.02 -23.80 -11.07
C ALA A 25 -5.98 -22.91 -10.27
N GLN A 26 -6.72 -23.51 -9.34
CA GLN A 26 -7.64 -22.81 -8.45
C GLN A 26 -6.90 -22.38 -7.20
N LEU A 27 -7.25 -21.21 -6.69
CA LEU A 27 -6.84 -20.80 -5.34
C LEU A 27 -7.53 -21.71 -4.33
N ALA A 28 -6.83 -22.07 -3.25
CA ALA A 28 -7.44 -22.83 -2.17
C ALA A 28 -8.60 -22.05 -1.56
N GLU A 29 -8.43 -20.73 -1.39
CA GLU A 29 -9.46 -19.82 -0.89
C GLU A 29 -9.37 -18.47 -1.63
N PRO A 30 -10.35 -18.10 -2.47
CA PRO A 30 -10.23 -16.96 -3.40
C PRO A 30 -10.24 -15.58 -2.75
N LEU A 31 -10.63 -15.44 -1.48
CA LEU A 31 -10.66 -14.16 -0.73
C LEU A 31 -10.22 -14.35 0.74
N ALA A 32 -9.21 -15.20 0.98
CA ALA A 32 -8.71 -15.48 2.33
C ALA A 32 -7.48 -14.65 2.73
N GLY A 33 -6.98 -13.77 1.86
CA GLY A 33 -5.91 -12.82 2.17
C GLY A 33 -6.45 -11.40 2.18
N ARG A 34 -6.04 -10.61 3.17
CA ARG A 34 -6.33 -9.18 3.26
C ARG A 34 -5.04 -8.38 3.31
N LEU A 35 -4.90 -7.38 2.45
CA LEU A 35 -3.87 -6.35 2.48
C LEU A 35 -4.54 -5.02 2.80
N GLU A 36 -4.22 -4.43 3.94
CA GLU A 36 -4.88 -3.20 4.41
C GLU A 36 -3.85 -2.09 4.60
N ALA A 37 -4.14 -0.92 4.03
CA ALA A 37 -3.41 0.30 4.29
C ALA A 37 -3.94 0.96 5.56
N GLN A 38 -3.04 1.53 6.35
CA GLN A 38 -3.39 2.31 7.53
C GLN A 38 -2.57 3.60 7.58
N VAL A 39 -3.17 4.63 8.14
CA VAL A 39 -2.56 5.93 8.43
C VAL A 39 -2.59 6.17 9.94
N PHE A 40 -1.55 6.80 10.46
CA PHE A 40 -1.45 7.08 11.89
C PHE A 40 -2.09 8.43 12.21
N ASN A 41 -2.97 8.45 13.21
CA ASN A 41 -3.54 9.67 13.76
C ASN A 41 -2.79 10.06 15.04
N PRO A 42 -1.95 11.12 15.00
CA PRO A 42 -1.19 11.55 16.17
C PRO A 42 -2.06 12.15 17.28
N ALA A 43 -3.27 12.64 16.96
CA ALA A 43 -4.17 13.22 17.97
C ALA A 43 -4.79 12.15 18.88
N THR A 44 -5.07 10.97 18.33
CA THR A 44 -5.61 9.82 19.08
C THR A 44 -4.55 8.78 19.43
N ASN A 45 -3.33 8.92 18.91
CA ASN A 45 -2.25 7.94 19.03
C ASN A 45 -2.68 6.53 18.55
N THR A 46 -3.41 6.47 17.44
CA THR A 46 -3.94 5.22 16.87
C THR A 46 -3.70 5.10 15.38
N TRP A 47 -3.57 3.86 14.91
CA TRP A 47 -3.63 3.53 13.49
C TRP A 47 -5.10 3.38 13.05
N GLY A 48 -5.43 3.89 11.88
CA GLY A 48 -6.77 3.77 11.30
C GLY A 48 -6.72 3.81 9.77
N ASN A 49 -7.89 3.83 9.13
CA ASN A 49 -8.04 3.87 7.67
C ASN A 49 -8.39 5.27 7.14
N ALA A 50 -8.49 6.28 8.00
CA ALA A 50 -8.79 7.64 7.60
C ALA A 50 -8.02 8.65 8.47
N LEU A 51 -7.56 9.74 7.86
CA LEU A 51 -6.88 10.82 8.54
C LEU A 51 -7.21 12.17 7.88
N THR A 52 -7.48 13.20 8.68
CA THR A 52 -7.63 14.57 8.20
C THR A 52 -6.45 15.41 8.68
N VAL A 53 -5.79 16.12 7.76
CA VAL A 53 -4.56 16.91 8.02
C VAL A 53 -4.57 18.24 7.28
N ALA A 54 -3.73 19.15 7.74
CA ALA A 54 -3.40 20.37 7.00
C ALA A 54 -2.33 20.09 5.92
N PRO A 55 -2.17 20.97 4.92
CA PRO A 55 -0.99 20.99 4.05
C PRO A 55 0.32 21.02 4.85
N ALA A 56 1.42 20.61 4.22
CA ALA A 56 2.74 20.47 4.83
C ALA A 56 2.83 19.48 6.02
N SER A 57 1.77 18.71 6.29
CA SER A 57 1.80 17.69 7.33
C SER A 57 2.65 16.49 6.92
N ARG A 58 3.32 15.90 7.91
CA ARG A 58 3.93 14.58 7.82
C ARG A 58 2.91 13.52 8.21
N ILE A 59 2.75 12.51 7.36
CA ILE A 59 1.81 11.41 7.56
C ILE A 59 2.60 10.11 7.67
N GLU A 60 2.42 9.39 8.76
CA GLU A 60 2.93 8.02 8.91
C GLU A 60 1.89 7.05 8.37
N PHE A 61 2.32 6.08 7.58
CA PHE A 61 1.45 5.05 7.03
C PHE A 61 2.08 3.66 7.12
N ARG A 62 1.26 2.61 7.07
CA ARG A 62 1.73 1.22 7.05
C ARG A 62 0.81 0.33 6.23
N PHE A 63 1.33 -0.83 5.87
CA PHE A 63 0.55 -1.92 5.27
C PHE A 63 0.56 -3.11 6.21
N ILE A 64 -0.63 -3.66 6.45
CA ILE A 64 -0.83 -4.86 7.25
C ILE A 64 -1.41 -5.98 6.39
N VAL A 65 -1.06 -7.22 6.73
CA VAL A 65 -1.70 -8.40 6.13
C VAL A 65 -2.38 -9.26 7.17
N SER A 66 -3.48 -9.87 6.78
CA SER A 66 -4.24 -10.81 7.60
C SER A 66 -4.75 -11.99 6.77
N TYR A 67 -4.85 -13.15 7.40
CA TYR A 67 -5.55 -14.32 6.87
C TYR A 67 -6.99 -14.28 7.34
N THR A 68 -7.94 -14.35 6.42
CA THR A 68 -9.38 -14.34 6.70
C THR A 68 -10.06 -15.64 6.25
N GLY A 69 -9.29 -16.62 5.81
CA GLY A 69 -9.78 -17.92 5.38
C GLY A 69 -10.17 -18.87 6.51
N THR A 70 -10.60 -20.05 6.11
CA THR A 70 -11.13 -21.12 6.97
C THR A 70 -10.10 -22.20 7.27
N ASN A 71 -9.00 -22.29 6.50
CA ASN A 71 -7.93 -23.27 6.77
C ASN A 71 -7.18 -22.97 8.07
N THR A 72 -7.39 -23.81 9.07
CA THR A 72 -6.78 -23.68 10.41
C THR A 72 -5.30 -24.12 10.47
N ASN A 73 -4.76 -24.70 9.40
CA ASN A 73 -3.33 -25.08 9.33
C ASN A 73 -2.43 -23.90 8.97
N VAL A 74 -2.99 -22.76 8.56
CA VAL A 74 -2.23 -21.54 8.28
C VAL A 74 -1.74 -20.91 9.58
N PHE A 75 -0.44 -20.63 9.67
CA PHE A 75 0.16 -20.11 10.90
C PHE A 75 1.14 -18.94 10.70
N ALA A 76 1.54 -18.64 9.46
CA ALA A 76 2.48 -17.55 9.16
C ALA A 76 2.34 -17.08 7.71
N LEU A 77 2.64 -15.80 7.44
CA LEU A 77 2.72 -15.29 6.05
C LEU A 77 3.78 -16.07 5.27
N GLY A 78 3.48 -16.51 4.06
CA GLY A 78 4.49 -17.04 3.14
C GLY A 78 5.12 -15.92 2.33
N GLY A 79 4.29 -15.14 1.64
CA GLY A 79 4.74 -13.98 0.89
C GLY A 79 3.62 -13.24 0.15
N ILE A 80 3.86 -11.96 -0.10
CA ILE A 80 3.04 -11.09 -0.95
C ILE A 80 3.95 -10.13 -1.73
N THR A 81 3.56 -9.85 -2.98
CA THR A 81 4.09 -8.71 -3.76
C THR A 81 2.98 -7.70 -3.95
N TYR A 82 3.27 -6.41 -3.80
CA TYR A 82 2.32 -5.33 -3.97
C TYR A 82 3.06 -4.02 -4.26
N GLN A 83 2.36 -2.98 -4.73
CA GLN A 83 2.97 -1.67 -4.99
C GLN A 83 2.09 -0.59 -4.41
N PRO A 84 2.45 0.01 -3.26
CA PRO A 84 1.70 1.12 -2.70
C PRO A 84 1.53 2.25 -3.70
N THR A 85 0.34 2.82 -3.72
CA THR A 85 -0.01 3.97 -4.55
C THR A 85 -0.69 5.03 -3.72
N PHE A 86 -0.45 6.27 -4.09
CA PHE A 86 -1.14 7.43 -3.57
C PHE A 86 -1.79 8.16 -4.75
N SER A 87 -3.10 8.37 -4.70
CA SER A 87 -3.83 9.17 -5.70
C SER A 87 -3.79 10.66 -5.37
N ASN A 88 -4.10 11.50 -6.35
CA ASN A 88 -4.25 12.96 -6.20
C ASN A 88 -3.07 13.63 -5.50
N ILE A 89 -1.87 13.14 -5.78
CA ILE A 89 -0.63 13.69 -5.23
C ILE A 89 -0.29 15.00 -5.92
N ASP A 90 0.21 15.97 -5.18
CA ASP A 90 0.90 17.10 -5.78
C ASP A 90 2.24 16.67 -6.41
N ASN A 91 2.29 16.71 -7.74
CA ASN A 91 3.46 16.43 -8.55
C ASN A 91 4.03 17.69 -9.20
N THR A 92 3.47 18.87 -8.97
CA THR A 92 3.89 20.10 -9.65
C THR A 92 4.50 21.07 -8.65
N ALA A 93 5.75 21.47 -8.82
CA ALA A 93 6.42 22.36 -7.89
C ALA A 93 6.01 23.85 -8.03
N ALA A 94 4.91 24.14 -8.72
CA ALA A 94 4.49 25.50 -9.06
C ALA A 94 4.33 26.40 -7.82
N ASP A 95 3.91 25.81 -6.69
CA ASP A 95 3.62 26.53 -5.45
C ASP A 95 4.69 26.36 -4.36
N GLY A 96 5.81 25.67 -4.63
CA GLY A 96 7.00 25.66 -3.76
C GLY A 96 7.37 24.33 -3.11
N SER A 97 6.52 23.32 -3.15
CA SER A 97 6.86 21.94 -2.77
C SER A 97 6.00 20.92 -3.52
N ILE A 98 6.35 19.63 -3.44
CA ILE A 98 5.55 18.53 -3.99
C ILE A 98 5.37 17.49 -2.87
N ASP A 99 4.35 16.63 -2.95
CA ASP A 99 4.21 15.57 -1.94
C ASP A 99 5.37 14.56 -2.11
N GLN A 100 6.06 14.16 -1.05
CA GLN A 100 7.23 13.28 -1.12
C GLN A 100 7.21 12.17 -0.08
N THR A 101 7.63 10.98 -0.46
CA THR A 101 7.96 9.94 0.52
C THR A 101 9.21 10.33 1.31
N LEU A 102 9.24 10.04 2.61
CA LEU A 102 10.41 10.27 3.44
C LEU A 102 11.52 9.22 3.22
N PRO A 103 12.76 9.47 3.71
CA PRO A 103 13.93 8.67 3.36
C PRO A 103 13.76 7.16 3.55
N TRP A 104 14.19 6.41 2.55
CA TRP A 104 14.21 4.95 2.60
C TRP A 104 15.36 4.45 3.47
N ARG A 105 15.04 3.51 4.37
CA ARG A 105 16.03 2.76 5.12
C ARG A 105 16.94 2.05 4.13
N ASN A 106 18.24 2.24 4.32
CA ASN A 106 19.25 1.64 3.46
C ASN A 106 19.01 1.90 1.96
N ASN A 107 18.61 3.14 1.63
CA ASN A 107 18.32 3.60 0.27
C ASN A 107 17.26 2.74 -0.46
N GLY A 108 16.36 2.09 0.28
CA GLY A 108 15.28 1.29 -0.27
C GLY A 108 15.67 -0.15 -0.63
N ASN A 109 16.92 -0.55 -0.36
CA ASN A 109 17.38 -1.89 -0.66
C ASN A 109 16.71 -2.93 0.29
N GLN A 110 15.95 -3.84 -0.30
CA GLN A 110 15.12 -4.83 0.37
C GLN A 110 15.90 -6.10 0.74
N GLY A 111 15.80 -6.48 2.03
CA GLY A 111 16.02 -7.82 2.56
C GLY A 111 17.28 -8.03 3.40
N ASN A 112 17.37 -9.23 4.00
CA ASN A 112 18.30 -9.56 5.10
C ASN A 112 19.76 -9.80 4.70
N GLY A 113 20.11 -9.85 3.42
CA GLY A 113 21.50 -10.09 2.95
C GLY A 113 22.45 -8.92 3.19
N ILE A 114 22.00 -7.88 3.88
CA ILE A 114 22.75 -6.66 4.14
C ILE A 114 23.26 -6.78 5.56
N ALA A 115 24.57 -6.96 5.68
CA ALA A 115 25.23 -7.27 6.94
C ALA A 115 24.87 -6.22 7.98
N ASN A 116 24.19 -6.64 9.07
CA ASN A 116 23.85 -5.92 10.33
C ASN A 116 22.35 -5.92 10.74
N ASN A 117 21.44 -6.58 10.02
CA ASN A 117 19.99 -6.57 10.33
C ASN A 117 19.35 -5.16 10.39
N THR A 118 20.02 -4.12 9.89
CA THR A 118 19.50 -2.73 9.88
C THR A 118 18.86 -2.32 8.55
N SER A 119 18.80 -3.23 7.57
CA SER A 119 18.16 -2.96 6.27
C SER A 119 16.63 -2.88 6.34
N MET A 120 16.03 -3.36 7.43
CA MET A 120 14.58 -3.36 7.64
C MET A 120 14.20 -2.74 8.99
N LEU A 121 12.92 -2.38 9.13
CA LEU A 121 12.32 -1.92 10.37
C LEU A 121 12.07 -3.10 11.31
N THR A 122 12.40 -2.98 12.58
CA THR A 122 12.00 -3.97 13.59
C THR A 122 10.47 -4.06 13.71
N ALA A 123 9.96 -5.16 14.27
CA ALA A 123 8.53 -5.30 14.54
C ALA A 123 7.99 -4.14 15.41
N SER A 124 8.76 -3.69 16.41
CA SER A 124 8.41 -2.54 17.26
C SER A 124 8.30 -1.24 16.44
N GLU A 125 9.25 -0.99 15.54
CA GLU A 125 9.20 0.17 14.64
C GLU A 125 8.00 0.12 13.68
N GLY A 126 7.54 -1.07 13.28
CA GLY A 126 6.32 -1.23 12.49
C GLY A 126 5.03 -0.92 13.25
N GLN A 127 5.03 -1.07 14.58
CA GLN A 127 3.85 -0.86 15.42
C GLN A 127 3.74 0.56 15.97
N THR A 128 4.86 1.22 16.26
CA THR A 128 4.85 2.61 16.74
C THR A 128 4.39 3.58 15.66
N GLY A 129 3.61 4.59 16.03
CA GLY A 129 3.28 5.72 15.16
C GLY A 129 4.27 6.89 15.24
N SER A 130 5.28 6.81 16.12
CA SER A 130 6.28 7.87 16.26
C SER A 130 7.13 8.02 15.00
N PRO A 131 7.45 9.25 14.55
CA PRO A 131 8.34 9.51 13.42
C PRO A 131 9.63 8.68 13.47
N LEU A 132 10.03 8.09 12.34
CA LEU A 132 11.30 7.40 12.20
C LEU A 132 12.29 8.22 11.34
N PRO A 133 13.61 7.99 11.51
CA PRO A 133 14.63 8.57 10.62
C PRO A 133 14.58 8.01 9.20
N SER A 134 14.10 6.76 9.04
CA SER A 134 14.02 6.09 7.74
C SER A 134 12.95 4.99 7.73
N TYR A 135 12.51 4.63 6.53
CA TYR A 135 11.31 3.83 6.30
C TYR A 135 11.52 2.64 5.37
N GLY A 136 10.62 1.66 5.41
CA GLY A 136 10.69 0.53 4.49
C GLY A 136 9.93 -0.69 5.00
N ARG A 137 10.43 -1.86 4.59
CA ARG A 137 9.89 -3.15 5.04
C ARG A 137 10.05 -3.30 6.55
N VAL A 138 9.05 -3.90 7.17
CA VAL A 138 9.13 -4.37 8.55
C VAL A 138 9.60 -5.82 8.55
N VAL A 139 10.45 -6.19 9.51
CA VAL A 139 11.11 -7.48 9.60
C VAL A 139 10.05 -8.58 9.71
N PHE A 140 9.86 -9.24 8.57
CA PHE A 140 9.20 -10.52 8.38
C PHE A 140 10.19 -11.40 7.63
N GLY A 141 10.76 -12.39 8.32
CA GLY A 141 11.72 -13.45 7.96
C GLY A 141 12.37 -13.62 6.59
N GLY A 142 12.52 -12.59 5.77
CA GLY A 142 12.97 -12.70 4.37
C GLY A 142 14.44 -12.39 4.15
N VAL A 143 15.14 -13.33 3.50
CA VAL A 143 16.46 -13.14 2.87
C VAL A 143 16.39 -12.03 1.81
N ALA A 144 17.52 -11.37 1.51
CA ALA A 144 17.63 -10.47 0.35
C ALA A 144 17.07 -11.14 -0.91
N ALA A 145 16.36 -10.40 -1.76
CA ALA A 145 15.98 -10.96 -3.05
C ALA A 145 17.24 -11.19 -3.90
N ASN A 146 17.17 -12.17 -4.80
CA ASN A 146 18.33 -12.78 -5.48
C ASN A 146 19.10 -11.82 -6.42
N SER A 147 18.65 -10.57 -6.61
CA SER A 147 19.31 -9.57 -7.44
C SER A 147 19.16 -8.16 -6.85
N ALA A 148 20.27 -7.41 -6.78
CA ALA A 148 20.29 -6.03 -6.31
C ALA A 148 19.30 -5.10 -7.07
N SER A 149 19.09 -5.33 -8.36
CA SER A 149 18.16 -4.54 -9.20
C SER A 149 16.67 -4.80 -8.93
N GLN A 150 16.37 -5.91 -8.26
CA GLN A 150 15.02 -6.25 -7.75
C GLN A 150 14.82 -5.78 -6.31
N ASN A 151 15.91 -5.39 -5.62
CA ASN A 151 15.87 -5.10 -4.20
C ASN A 151 15.61 -3.62 -3.90
N THR A 152 16.01 -2.68 -4.76
CA THR A 152 15.84 -1.26 -4.43
C THR A 152 14.43 -0.76 -4.72
N ILE A 153 13.65 -0.47 -3.67
CA ILE A 153 12.41 0.31 -3.77
C ILE A 153 12.75 1.78 -4.01
N THR A 154 11.98 2.39 -4.90
CA THR A 154 11.98 3.83 -5.11
C THR A 154 10.56 4.34 -5.26
N THR A 155 10.45 5.65 -5.37
CA THR A 155 9.21 6.38 -5.60
C THR A 155 9.14 6.79 -7.07
N HIS A 156 8.09 6.36 -7.76
CA HIS A 156 7.77 6.75 -9.12
C HIS A 156 6.62 7.77 -9.11
N ARG A 157 6.76 8.84 -9.89
CA ARG A 157 5.72 9.85 -10.10
C ARG A 157 5.06 9.64 -11.46
N HIS A 158 3.75 9.79 -11.51
CA HIS A 158 2.98 9.69 -12.74
C HIS A 158 1.93 10.81 -12.79
N GLY A 159 1.76 11.45 -13.95
CA GLY A 159 0.84 12.57 -14.13
C GLY A 159 1.43 13.93 -13.71
N GLY A 160 0.66 15.00 -13.91
CA GLY A 160 1.18 16.37 -13.84
C GLY A 160 2.24 16.60 -14.92
N ASP A 161 3.43 17.01 -14.49
CA ASP A 161 4.60 17.21 -15.36
C ASP A 161 5.40 15.92 -15.64
N PHE A 162 4.95 14.76 -15.11
CA PHE A 162 5.66 13.47 -15.25
C PHE A 162 4.98 12.51 -16.23
N ALA A 163 5.81 11.68 -16.88
CA ALA A 163 5.34 10.65 -17.80
C ALA A 163 4.32 9.71 -17.15
N THR A 164 3.20 9.49 -17.83
CA THR A 164 2.10 8.68 -17.28
C THR A 164 2.34 7.18 -17.40
N ASN A 165 3.16 6.68 -18.34
CA ASN A 165 3.57 5.25 -18.47
C ASN A 165 2.50 4.21 -18.04
N ASN A 166 1.29 4.28 -18.62
CA ASN A 166 0.13 3.42 -18.32
C ASN A 166 -0.54 3.61 -16.95
N ALA A 167 -0.18 4.64 -16.19
CA ALA A 167 -0.85 4.99 -14.95
C ALA A 167 -2.30 5.43 -15.22
N PRO A 168 -3.20 5.26 -14.24
CA PRO A 168 -4.53 5.83 -14.30
C PRO A 168 -4.49 7.34 -14.52
N THR A 169 -5.59 7.91 -15.02
CA THR A 169 -5.73 9.37 -15.11
C THR A 169 -5.60 10.01 -13.72
N GLY A 170 -4.96 11.16 -13.66
CA GLY A 170 -4.68 11.89 -12.42
C GLY A 170 -3.20 11.97 -12.08
N SER A 171 -2.90 12.33 -10.85
CA SER A 171 -1.54 12.51 -10.34
C SER A 171 -1.26 11.50 -9.23
N TRP A 172 -0.17 10.75 -9.37
CA TRP A 172 0.10 9.58 -8.55
C TRP A 172 1.55 9.53 -8.05
N LEU A 173 1.71 8.96 -6.85
CA LEU A 173 2.96 8.34 -6.39
C LEU A 173 2.78 6.83 -6.36
N ARG A 174 3.80 6.10 -6.80
CA ARG A 174 3.84 4.63 -6.74
C ARG A 174 5.18 4.17 -6.17
N LEU A 175 5.12 3.23 -5.23
CA LEU A 175 6.30 2.62 -4.62
C LEU A 175 6.54 1.27 -5.27
N ALA A 176 7.64 1.14 -6.00
CA ALA A 176 8.00 -0.08 -6.71
C ALA A 176 9.52 -0.20 -6.83
N GLY A 177 9.99 -1.32 -7.39
CA GLY A 177 11.39 -1.52 -7.73
C GLY A 177 11.89 -0.42 -8.67
N SER A 178 13.15 0.00 -8.50
CA SER A 178 13.76 1.10 -9.24
C SER A 178 13.79 0.93 -10.76
N SER A 179 13.75 -0.31 -11.21
CA SER A 179 13.77 -0.69 -12.63
C SER A 179 12.39 -0.80 -13.28
N VAL A 180 11.29 -0.50 -12.56
CA VAL A 180 9.92 -0.58 -13.07
C VAL A 180 9.27 0.79 -13.11
N THR A 181 9.49 1.49 -14.22
CA THR A 181 8.93 2.82 -14.47
C THR A 181 7.52 2.80 -15.07
N SER A 182 7.05 1.64 -15.54
CA SER A 182 5.70 1.48 -16.09
C SER A 182 4.71 1.00 -15.03
N TRP A 183 3.50 1.53 -15.10
CA TRP A 183 2.39 1.10 -14.25
C TRP A 183 2.00 -0.35 -14.59
N PRO A 184 1.74 -1.20 -13.58
CA PRO A 184 1.29 -2.58 -13.80
C PRO A 184 -0.13 -2.59 -14.39
N LEU A 185 -0.39 -3.52 -15.31
CA LEU A 185 -1.74 -3.71 -15.82
C LEU A 185 -2.61 -4.40 -14.76
N ALA A 186 -3.83 -3.90 -14.55
CA ALA A 186 -4.77 -4.43 -13.58
C ALA A 186 -5.15 -5.89 -13.85
N THR A 187 -5.24 -6.25 -15.13
CA THR A 187 -5.46 -7.61 -15.62
C THR A 187 -4.56 -7.90 -16.82
N LEU A 188 -4.23 -9.17 -17.05
CA LEU A 188 -3.46 -9.62 -18.21
C LEU A 188 -4.22 -10.67 -19.00
N SER A 189 -4.48 -10.37 -20.27
CA SER A 189 -4.75 -11.41 -21.27
C SER A 189 -3.49 -12.20 -21.60
N GLN A 190 -3.65 -13.32 -22.32
CA GLN A 190 -2.53 -14.13 -22.79
C GLN A 190 -1.49 -13.32 -23.59
N ALA A 191 -1.95 -12.46 -24.51
CA ALA A 191 -1.08 -11.64 -25.34
C ALA A 191 -0.36 -10.53 -24.53
N GLN A 192 -0.97 -10.07 -23.44
CA GLN A 192 -0.39 -9.06 -22.55
C GLN A 192 0.56 -9.66 -21.52
N ALA A 193 0.53 -10.97 -21.27
CA ALA A 193 1.44 -11.67 -20.35
C ALA A 193 2.88 -11.78 -20.91
N THR A 194 3.47 -10.66 -21.28
CA THR A 194 4.85 -10.54 -21.75
C THR A 194 5.82 -10.44 -20.57
N SER A 195 7.09 -10.79 -20.77
CA SER A 195 8.12 -10.65 -19.72
C SER A 195 8.20 -9.22 -19.14
N THR A 196 7.96 -8.19 -19.96
CA THR A 196 7.93 -6.79 -19.53
C THR A 196 6.78 -6.53 -18.56
N ASN A 197 5.55 -6.92 -18.90
CA ASN A 197 4.39 -6.72 -18.02
C ASN A 197 4.47 -7.56 -16.76
N LEU A 198 5.05 -8.77 -16.82
CA LEU A 198 5.32 -9.58 -15.64
C LEU A 198 6.38 -8.95 -14.72
N ASN A 199 7.43 -8.36 -15.29
CA ASN A 199 8.40 -7.59 -14.52
C ASN A 199 7.74 -6.37 -13.84
N ASN A 200 6.80 -5.69 -14.53
CA ASN A 200 6.08 -4.56 -13.96
C ASN A 200 5.24 -4.93 -12.73
N ILE A 201 4.87 -6.20 -12.59
CA ILE A 201 4.09 -6.73 -11.47
C ILE A 201 5.04 -7.23 -10.37
N ASN A 202 6.00 -8.09 -10.74
CA ASN A 202 6.84 -8.84 -9.80
C ASN A 202 7.88 -7.98 -9.07
N ARG A 203 8.18 -6.77 -9.55
CA ARG A 203 9.16 -5.87 -8.92
C ARG A 203 8.47 -4.82 -8.05
N GLY A 204 7.55 -5.26 -7.19
CA GLY A 204 6.96 -4.43 -6.16
C GLY A 204 7.73 -4.49 -4.83
N ILE A 205 7.05 -4.05 -3.77
CA ILE A 205 7.46 -4.37 -2.40
C ILE A 205 7.18 -5.84 -2.18
N TYR A 206 8.23 -6.58 -1.79
CA TYR A 206 8.11 -8.00 -1.52
C TYR A 206 8.20 -8.25 -0.02
N ALA A 207 7.10 -8.71 0.57
CA ALA A 207 7.07 -9.12 1.98
C ALA A 207 6.93 -10.63 2.03
N ASN A 208 8.03 -11.33 2.30
CA ASN A 208 8.10 -12.78 2.36
C ASN A 208 8.93 -13.21 3.57
N GLN A 209 8.76 -14.45 3.98
CA GLN A 209 9.64 -15.04 4.99
C GLN A 209 10.00 -16.49 4.67
N GLN A 210 11.19 -16.88 5.10
CA GLN A 210 11.61 -18.27 5.08
C GLN A 210 10.78 -19.11 6.06
N ALA A 211 10.87 -20.43 5.91
CA ALA A 211 10.34 -21.37 6.86
C ALA A 211 10.92 -21.16 8.27
N LEU A 212 10.19 -21.59 9.29
CA LEU A 212 10.68 -21.62 10.67
C LEU A 212 11.88 -22.58 10.80
N GLN A 213 11.79 -23.73 10.14
CA GLN A 213 12.84 -24.75 10.06
C GLN A 213 13.45 -24.72 8.66
N VAL A 214 14.67 -24.21 8.54
CA VAL A 214 15.44 -24.36 7.30
C VAL A 214 16.10 -25.75 7.36
N PRO A 215 15.93 -26.61 6.34
CA PRO A 215 16.56 -27.92 6.34
C PRO A 215 18.06 -27.78 6.59
N LEU A 216 18.59 -28.57 7.54
CA LEU A 216 20.00 -28.62 7.92
C LEU A 216 20.53 -27.45 8.78
N SER A 217 19.70 -26.47 9.17
CA SER A 217 20.12 -25.44 10.14
C SER A 217 19.58 -25.74 11.54
N ILE A 218 20.47 -25.86 12.52
CA ILE A 218 20.14 -25.74 13.95
C ILE A 218 20.94 -24.52 14.42
N PRO A 219 20.31 -23.45 14.95
CA PRO A 219 18.96 -23.32 15.50
C PRO A 219 17.83 -22.91 14.50
N PRO A 220 16.55 -22.87 14.93
CA PRO A 220 15.43 -22.35 14.13
C PRO A 220 15.68 -20.94 13.59
N ASN A 221 15.03 -20.58 12.48
CA ASN A 221 15.18 -19.27 11.85
C ASN A 221 14.72 -18.15 12.81
N PRO A 222 15.63 -17.32 13.35
CA PRO A 222 15.28 -16.30 14.33
C PRO A 222 14.48 -15.13 13.72
N PHE A 223 14.36 -15.09 12.39
CA PHE A 223 13.60 -14.06 11.69
C PHE A 223 12.17 -14.51 11.33
N HIS A 224 11.80 -15.76 11.59
CA HIS A 224 10.44 -16.25 11.36
C HIS A 224 9.46 -15.55 12.30
N VAL A 225 8.38 -15.02 11.73
CA VAL A 225 7.30 -14.38 12.47
C VAL A 225 6.03 -15.20 12.27
N ALA A 226 5.62 -15.89 13.33
CA ALA A 226 4.33 -16.57 13.40
C ALA A 226 3.18 -15.57 13.59
N GLY A 227 1.98 -15.99 13.23
CA GLY A 227 0.76 -15.21 13.33
C GLY A 227 0.08 -15.05 11.98
N THR A 228 -1.22 -14.77 12.03
CA THR A 228 -2.08 -14.67 10.85
C THR A 228 -2.86 -13.36 10.79
N GLN A 229 -2.77 -12.51 11.80
CA GLN A 229 -3.57 -11.29 11.92
C GLN A 229 -2.67 -10.07 12.08
N ASN A 230 -3.06 -8.97 11.46
CA ASN A 230 -2.48 -7.63 11.67
C ASN A 230 -0.94 -7.59 11.57
N LEU A 231 -0.40 -8.36 10.63
CA LEU A 231 1.04 -8.45 10.39
C LEU A 231 1.50 -7.20 9.63
N VAL A 232 2.22 -6.29 10.30
CA VAL A 232 2.74 -5.08 9.65
C VAL A 232 3.93 -5.44 8.77
N ILE A 233 3.79 -5.32 7.45
CA ILE A 233 4.82 -5.75 6.49
C ILE A 233 5.63 -4.59 5.91
N PHE A 234 5.13 -3.35 6.06
CA PHE A 234 5.79 -2.15 5.58
C PHE A 234 5.31 -0.94 6.35
N ARG A 235 6.20 0.03 6.53
CA ARG A 235 5.87 1.33 7.09
C ARG A 235 6.62 2.42 6.32
N GLY A 236 5.91 3.50 6.03
CA GLY A 236 6.42 4.67 5.33
C GLY A 236 5.94 5.97 5.95
N ALA A 237 6.43 7.07 5.40
CA ALA A 237 5.86 8.37 5.66
C ALA A 237 5.78 9.21 4.39
N LEU A 238 4.75 10.04 4.30
CA LEU A 238 4.49 11.00 3.24
C LEU A 238 4.56 12.40 3.84
N GLN A 239 5.45 13.23 3.28
CA GLN A 239 5.47 14.67 3.50
C GLN A 239 4.55 15.30 2.46
N LEU A 240 3.47 15.92 2.91
CA LEU A 240 2.61 16.69 2.01
C LEU A 240 3.29 18.00 1.60
N SER A 241 2.96 18.44 0.39
CA SER A 241 3.19 19.78 -0.12
C SER A 241 2.43 20.84 0.67
N ASP A 242 2.80 22.09 0.46
CA ASP A 242 2.12 23.29 0.95
C ASP A 242 0.87 23.67 0.12
N LEU A 243 0.51 22.89 -0.89
CA LEU A 243 -0.71 23.07 -1.68
C LEU A 243 -1.94 23.13 -0.76
N SER A 244 -2.55 24.31 -0.69
CA SER A 244 -3.67 24.62 0.21
C SER A 244 -5.03 24.13 -0.31
N THR A 245 -5.11 23.73 -1.57
CA THR A 245 -6.34 23.19 -2.15
C THR A 245 -6.74 21.89 -1.46
N ALA A 246 -8.02 21.82 -1.07
CA ALA A 246 -8.57 20.62 -0.47
C ALA A 246 -8.48 19.44 -1.44
N ARG A 247 -7.99 18.30 -0.97
CA ARG A 247 -7.88 17.08 -1.78
C ARG A 247 -7.96 15.83 -0.92
N THR A 248 -8.42 14.76 -1.56
CA THR A 248 -8.45 13.42 -0.98
C THR A 248 -7.36 12.58 -1.63
N ILE A 249 -6.42 12.09 -0.83
CA ILE A 249 -5.38 11.15 -1.25
C ILE A 249 -5.80 9.75 -0.79
N ASP A 250 -5.94 8.83 -1.74
CA ASP A 250 -6.17 7.41 -1.42
C ASP A 250 -4.85 6.67 -1.41
N LEU A 251 -4.53 6.08 -0.26
CA LEU A 251 -3.44 5.14 -0.09
C LEU A 251 -3.96 3.72 -0.32
N SER A 252 -3.46 3.07 -1.35
CA SER A 252 -3.84 1.71 -1.72
C SER A 252 -2.65 0.93 -2.29
N SER A 253 -2.92 -0.19 -2.95
CA SER A 253 -1.96 -0.88 -3.82
C SER A 253 -2.44 -0.78 -5.28
N ALA A 254 -1.52 -0.59 -6.23
CA ALA A 254 -1.87 -0.64 -7.64
C ALA A 254 -2.54 -1.99 -7.99
N ALA A 255 -3.63 -1.93 -8.76
CA ALA A 255 -4.35 -3.11 -9.17
C ALA A 255 -3.46 -4.06 -9.99
N GLY A 256 -3.62 -5.38 -9.78
CA GLY A 256 -2.88 -6.41 -10.53
C GLY A 256 -1.41 -6.57 -10.12
N THR A 257 -0.97 -5.96 -9.01
CA THR A 257 0.42 -6.06 -8.52
C THR A 257 0.75 -7.32 -7.76
N GLN A 258 -0.27 -8.06 -7.33
CA GLN A 258 -0.07 -9.34 -6.67
C GLN A 258 0.52 -10.36 -7.64
N GLN A 259 1.29 -11.31 -7.07
CA GLN A 259 1.84 -12.43 -7.82
C GLN A 259 0.71 -13.17 -8.54
N ARG A 260 1.02 -13.67 -9.75
CA ARG A 260 0.07 -14.42 -10.56
C ARG A 260 0.54 -15.84 -10.79
N ILE A 261 -0.41 -16.76 -10.98
CA ILE A 261 -0.10 -18.17 -11.25
C ILE A 261 0.47 -18.33 -12.67
N GLY A 262 -0.08 -17.62 -13.65
CA GLY A 262 0.35 -17.73 -15.04
C GLY A 262 1.77 -17.21 -15.29
N ALA A 263 2.49 -17.88 -16.18
CA ALA A 263 3.78 -17.42 -16.70
C ALA A 263 3.61 -16.55 -17.97
N VAL A 264 4.71 -16.31 -18.69
CA VAL A 264 4.68 -15.62 -20.00
C VAL A 264 3.75 -16.36 -20.96
N ASN A 265 2.94 -15.63 -21.73
CA ASN A 265 1.94 -16.18 -22.66
C ASN A 265 0.91 -17.11 -22.00
N SER A 266 0.64 -16.95 -20.70
CA SER A 266 -0.43 -17.67 -20.00
C SER A 266 -1.67 -16.79 -19.88
N PRO A 267 -2.88 -17.32 -20.19
CA PRO A 267 -4.14 -16.61 -19.93
C PRO A 267 -4.53 -16.61 -18.44
N ASN A 268 -3.83 -17.36 -17.58
CA ASN A 268 -4.18 -17.47 -16.16
C ASN A 268 -3.69 -16.22 -15.41
N ASP A 269 -4.60 -15.29 -15.13
CA ASP A 269 -4.30 -14.08 -14.36
C ASP A 269 -4.73 -14.14 -12.89
N THR A 270 -4.92 -15.34 -12.35
CA THR A 270 -5.26 -15.54 -10.95
C THR A 270 -4.17 -15.00 -10.04
N ARG A 271 -4.54 -14.04 -9.19
CA ARG A 271 -3.65 -13.30 -8.28
C ARG A 271 -3.68 -13.87 -6.88
N PHE A 272 -2.53 -13.89 -6.22
CA PHE A 272 -2.42 -14.51 -4.90
C PHE A 272 -1.40 -13.87 -3.97
N MET A 273 -1.56 -14.18 -2.70
CA MET A 273 -0.49 -14.23 -1.69
C MET A 273 -0.35 -15.66 -1.20
N THR A 274 0.76 -15.95 -0.52
CA THR A 274 1.00 -17.28 0.06
C THR A 274 1.03 -17.23 1.58
N TRP A 275 0.55 -18.30 2.19
CA TRP A 275 0.57 -18.54 3.63
C TRP A 275 1.23 -19.87 3.94
N GLN A 276 2.09 -19.93 4.96
CA GLN A 276 2.74 -21.18 5.38
C GLN A 276 1.74 -22.07 6.12
N ILE A 277 1.76 -23.36 5.79
CA ILE A 277 0.91 -24.41 6.39
C ILE A 277 1.70 -25.46 7.17
N ASN A 278 3.04 -25.39 7.15
CA ASN A 278 3.91 -26.12 8.07
C ASN A 278 5.24 -25.39 8.33
N ASN A 279 5.98 -25.88 9.32
CA ASN A 279 7.27 -25.32 9.75
C ASN A 279 8.40 -25.44 8.72
N PHE A 280 8.21 -26.21 7.64
CA PHE A 280 9.22 -26.49 6.61
C PHE A 280 8.99 -25.68 5.33
N GLY A 281 8.08 -24.70 5.35
CA GLY A 281 7.89 -23.73 4.27
C GLY A 281 6.93 -24.18 3.16
N THR A 282 6.14 -25.24 3.37
CA THR A 282 5.01 -25.50 2.48
C THR A 282 4.01 -24.37 2.59
N THR A 283 3.51 -23.89 1.46
CA THR A 283 2.57 -22.78 1.40
C THR A 283 1.27 -23.14 0.69
N THR A 284 0.20 -22.43 1.01
CA THR A 284 -1.06 -22.39 0.26
C THR A 284 -1.21 -21.03 -0.42
N GLN A 285 -1.84 -21.00 -1.60
CA GLN A 285 -2.14 -19.79 -2.36
C GLN A 285 -3.58 -19.34 -2.09
N VAL A 286 -3.75 -18.07 -1.75
CA VAL A 286 -5.06 -17.45 -1.51
C VAL A 286 -5.18 -16.13 -2.23
N GLY A 287 -6.40 -15.75 -2.60
CA GLY A 287 -6.64 -14.45 -3.22
C GLY A 287 -6.55 -13.32 -2.21
N VAL A 288 -6.42 -12.09 -2.72
CA VAL A 288 -6.08 -10.91 -1.91
C VAL A 288 -7.13 -9.82 -2.10
N GLU A 289 -7.80 -9.46 -1.01
CA GLU A 289 -8.57 -8.22 -0.91
C GLU A 289 -7.64 -7.07 -0.51
N THR A 290 -7.74 -5.93 -1.19
CA THR A 290 -6.99 -4.71 -0.82
C THR A 290 -7.94 -3.69 -0.21
N LEU A 291 -7.69 -3.29 1.04
CA LEU A 291 -8.42 -2.25 1.74
C LEU A 291 -7.60 -0.95 1.75
N PRO A 292 -8.09 0.13 1.12
CA PRO A 292 -7.38 1.40 1.09
C PRO A 292 -7.52 2.18 2.41
N ALA A 293 -6.67 3.19 2.58
CA ALA A 293 -6.82 4.25 3.57
C ALA A 293 -6.96 5.60 2.86
N THR A 294 -7.63 6.54 3.50
CA THR A 294 -7.91 7.86 2.93
C THR A 294 -7.28 8.97 3.78
N ILE A 295 -6.63 9.92 3.11
CA ILE A 295 -6.07 11.13 3.71
C ILE A 295 -6.84 12.32 3.15
N GLN A 296 -7.52 13.06 4.02
CA GLN A 296 -8.20 14.30 3.68
C GLN A 296 -7.28 15.47 4.00
N VAL A 297 -6.79 16.14 2.97
CA VAL A 297 -6.04 17.39 3.10
C VAL A 297 -7.06 18.51 3.05
N ILE A 298 -7.23 19.21 4.17
CA ILE A 298 -8.09 20.39 4.25
C ILE A 298 -7.21 21.61 4.46
N PRO A 299 -7.45 22.74 3.75
CA PRO A 299 -6.74 23.97 4.04
C PRO A 299 -6.83 24.24 5.55
N ALA A 300 -5.69 24.61 6.15
CA ALA A 300 -5.72 25.11 7.51
C ALA A 300 -6.79 26.22 7.59
N PRO A 301 -7.55 26.37 8.69
CA PRO A 301 -8.46 27.49 8.86
C PRO A 301 -7.63 28.78 8.85
N THR A 302 -7.36 29.30 7.64
CA THR A 302 -6.47 30.41 7.38
C THR A 302 -7.15 31.63 7.94
N THR A 303 -6.64 32.18 9.06
CA THR A 303 -6.67 33.60 9.42
C THR A 303 -8.01 34.35 9.44
N THR A 304 -9.12 33.83 8.93
CA THR A 304 -10.48 34.39 9.02
C THR A 304 -10.97 34.33 10.44
N ALA A 305 -10.56 33.31 11.23
CA ALA A 305 -10.75 33.31 12.68
C ALA A 305 -9.94 34.43 13.37
N LEU A 306 -8.71 34.71 12.91
CA LEU A 306 -7.89 35.80 13.46
C LEU A 306 -8.42 37.18 13.05
N ILE A 307 -8.90 37.35 11.82
CA ILE A 307 -9.53 38.59 11.36
C ILE A 307 -10.89 38.79 12.05
N ALA A 308 -11.70 37.74 12.22
CA ALA A 308 -12.94 37.81 12.99
C ALA A 308 -12.68 38.14 14.47
N GLY A 309 -11.63 37.57 15.07
CA GLY A 309 -11.18 37.91 16.43
C GLY A 309 -10.68 39.35 16.55
N LEU A 310 -9.92 39.84 15.57
CA LEU A 310 -9.45 41.23 15.51
C LEU A 310 -10.61 42.21 15.29
N LEU A 311 -11.60 41.87 14.47
CA LEU A 311 -12.80 42.68 14.27
C LEU A 311 -13.68 42.71 15.53
N LEU A 312 -13.82 41.59 16.25
CA LEU A 312 -14.56 41.54 17.52
C LEU A 312 -13.86 42.34 18.63
N THR A 313 -12.52 42.28 18.72
CA THR A 313 -11.76 43.05 19.71
C THR A 313 -11.72 44.55 19.37
N ALA A 314 -11.60 44.92 18.10
CA ALA A 314 -11.73 46.30 17.63
C ALA A 314 -13.14 46.87 17.85
N ALA A 315 -14.19 46.08 17.63
CA ALA A 315 -15.57 46.47 17.92
C ALA A 315 -15.84 46.65 19.42
N ARG A 316 -15.20 45.85 20.29
CA ARG A 316 -15.30 46.01 21.76
C ARG A 316 -14.60 47.26 22.27
N ARG A 317 -13.45 47.65 21.70
CA ARG A 317 -12.71 48.87 22.09
C ARG A 317 -13.41 50.20 21.74
N ARG A 318 -14.37 50.20 20.82
CA ARG A 318 -15.17 51.41 20.50
C ARG A 318 -16.32 51.68 21.47
N ARG A 319 -16.56 50.81 22.46
CA ARG A 319 -17.59 51.00 23.48
C ARG A 319 -17.03 51.48 24.83
N THR A 320 -15.98 52.29 24.81
CA THR A 320 -15.59 53.05 26.00
C THR A 320 -16.44 54.33 26.02
N PRO A 321 -17.33 54.54 27.00
CA PRO A 321 -18.19 55.72 27.05
C PRO A 321 -17.35 56.99 27.15
N GLN A 322 -17.55 57.95 26.24
CA GLN A 322 -17.13 59.32 26.47
C GLN A 322 -17.89 59.83 27.68
N SER A 323 -17.21 59.96 28.82
CA SER A 323 -17.74 60.67 29.97
C SER A 323 -17.91 62.14 29.58
N HIS A 324 -19.17 62.53 29.42
CA HIS A 324 -19.58 63.91 29.24
C HIS A 324 -19.06 64.75 30.40
N HIS A 325 -18.02 65.55 30.15
CA HIS A 325 -17.53 66.55 31.09
C HIS A 325 -18.50 67.74 31.07
N SER A 326 -19.36 67.82 32.10
CA SER A 326 -20.31 68.92 32.28
C SER A 326 -19.52 70.17 32.68
N ARG A 327 -19.56 71.20 31.84
CA ARG A 327 -18.86 72.48 32.01
C ARG A 327 -19.78 73.42 32.79
N THR A 328 -19.53 73.59 34.08
CA THR A 328 -20.26 74.52 34.96
C THR A 328 -19.93 75.95 34.57
N HIS A 329 -20.93 76.72 34.16
CA HIS A 329 -20.84 78.14 33.84
C HIS A 329 -21.13 78.96 35.11
N THR A 330 -20.15 79.69 35.61
CA THR A 330 -20.30 80.65 36.70
C THR A 330 -20.80 81.98 36.11
N PRO A 331 -21.89 82.59 36.61
CA PRO A 331 -22.24 83.96 36.26
C PRO A 331 -21.53 84.95 37.18
N GLU A 332 -20.88 85.92 36.56
CA GLU A 332 -20.20 87.06 37.15
C GLU A 332 -21.24 88.13 37.53
N PHE A 333 -21.27 88.51 38.81
CA PHE A 333 -22.10 89.60 39.34
C PHE A 333 -21.29 90.90 39.25
N GLN A 334 -21.88 91.94 38.65
CA GLN A 334 -21.41 93.33 38.69
C GLN A 334 -22.63 94.27 38.74
N PRO A 335 -22.48 95.51 39.26
CA PRO A 335 -22.99 95.97 40.55
C PRO A 335 -24.45 96.44 40.61
#